data_AF-A0A6L7ZVG7-F1
#
_entry.id   AF-A0A6L7ZVG7-F1
#
_cell.length_a   1.000
_cell.length_b   1.000
_cell.length_c   1.000
_cell.angle_alpha   90.00
_cell.angle_beta   90.00
_cell.angle_gamma   90.00
#
_symmetry.space_group_name_H-M   'P 1'
#
loop_
_entity.id
_entity.type
_entity.pdbx_description
1 polymer ?
#
loop_
_entity_poly.entity_id
_entity_poly.type
_entity_poly.pdbx_seq_one_letter_code
_entity_poly.pdbx_strand_id
1 'polypeptide(L)' 'MTTAIYAHPACQDHRPGRHHPERPSRIAAVLDGLKEAGITGLEPRDAPGIDPALLELVHPAALVDHVLAPM' A
#
# COMPACT_ATOMS: atom_id res chain seq x y z
N MET A 1 -2.04 25.04 1.55
CA MET A 1 -2.58 23.80 0.96
C MET A 1 -1.71 22.66 1.46
N THR A 2 -2.31 21.59 1.98
CA THR A 2 -1.60 20.45 2.55
C THR A 2 -1.73 19.26 1.60
N THR A 3 -0.65 18.53 1.38
CA THR A 3 -0.66 17.33 0.53
C THR A 3 -0.57 16.11 1.44
N ALA A 4 -1.62 15.28 1.48
CA ALA A 4 -1.58 14.05 2.26
C ALA A 4 -0.73 12.97 1.55
N ILE A 5 0.06 12.22 2.33
CA ILE A 5 0.77 11.02 1.85
C ILE A 5 0.28 9.81 2.64
N TYR A 6 -0.20 8.80 1.92
CA TYR A 6 -0.72 7.58 2.50
C TYR A 6 0.25 6.42 2.31
N ALA A 7 0.57 5.74 3.40
CA ALA A 7 1.29 4.48 3.43
C ALA A 7 0.81 3.68 4.65
N HIS A 8 1.10 2.38 4.72
CA HIS A 8 0.84 1.61 5.94
C HIS A 8 2.03 0.68 6.22
N PRO A 9 2.49 0.55 7.47
CA PRO A 9 3.62 -0.34 7.80
C PRO A 9 3.42 -1.78 7.34
N ALA A 10 2.18 -2.29 7.40
CA ALA A 10 1.82 -3.63 6.95
C ALA A 10 2.17 -3.91 5.47
N CYS A 11 2.29 -2.87 4.62
CA CYS A 11 2.71 -3.06 3.24
C CYS A 11 4.16 -3.60 3.13
N GLN A 12 5.00 -3.41 4.16
CA GLN A 12 6.34 -4.01 4.24
C GLN A 12 6.31 -5.51 4.48
N ASP A 13 5.20 -6.04 5.00
CA ASP A 13 5.04 -7.46 5.29
C ASP A 13 4.61 -8.28 4.08
N HIS A 14 4.36 -7.63 2.94
CA HIS A 14 4.09 -8.33 1.70
C HIS A 14 5.28 -9.26 1.35
N ARG A 15 4.97 -10.48 0.88
CA ARG A 15 5.96 -11.48 0.48
C ARG A 15 5.64 -11.92 -0.96
N PRO A 16 6.15 -11.22 -1.99
CA PRO A 16 5.86 -11.52 -3.40
C PRO A 16 6.41 -12.87 -3.90
N GLY A 17 7.19 -13.55 -3.08
CA GLY A 17 7.88 -14.79 -3.44
C GLY A 17 9.34 -14.58 -3.83
N ARG A 18 10.08 -15.68 -3.90
CA ARG A 18 11.52 -15.69 -4.22
C ARG A 18 11.74 -15.21 -5.67
N HIS A 19 12.76 -14.39 -5.89
CA HIS A 19 13.15 -13.82 -7.19
C HIS A 19 12.16 -12.84 -7.82
N HIS A 20 11.11 -12.45 -7.10
CA HIS A 20 10.16 -11.47 -7.61
C HIS A 20 10.81 -10.07 -7.70
N PRO A 21 10.62 -9.33 -8.80
CA PRO A 21 11.21 -8.00 -8.97
C PRO A 21 10.50 -6.91 -8.14
N GLU A 22 9.21 -7.10 -7.83
CA GLU A 22 8.52 -6.25 -6.85
C GLU A 22 9.15 -6.48 -5.47
N ARG A 23 9.45 -5.36 -4.78
CA ARG A 23 10.11 -5.34 -3.48
C ARG A 23 9.34 -4.38 -2.57
N PRO A 24 8.76 -4.87 -1.45
CA PRO A 24 8.04 -4.02 -0.48
C PRO A 24 8.89 -2.86 0.06
N SER A 25 10.21 -3.05 0.15
CA SER A 25 11.17 -2.02 0.56
C SER A 25 11.17 -0.78 -0.33
N ARG A 26 10.59 -0.84 -1.53
CA ARG A 26 10.40 0.33 -2.39
C ARG A 26 9.56 1.41 -1.74
N ILE A 27 8.58 1.06 -0.90
CA ILE A 27 7.77 2.05 -0.19
C ILE A 27 8.66 2.86 0.78
N ALA A 28 9.50 2.18 1.57
CA ALA A 28 10.44 2.85 2.46
C ALA A 28 11.43 3.74 1.68
N ALA A 29 11.98 3.23 0.58
CA ALA A 29 12.89 4.00 -0.28
C ALA A 29 12.26 5.29 -0.83
N VAL A 30 10.97 5.26 -1.21
CA VAL A 30 10.25 6.47 -1.64
C VAL A 30 10.07 7.46 -0.48
N LEU A 31 9.65 6.98 0.70
CA LEU A 31 9.44 7.83 1.86
C LEU A 31 10.74 8.48 2.34
N ASP A 32 11.87 7.77 2.28
CA ASP A 32 13.17 8.31 2.64
C ASP A 32 13.67 9.30 1.58
N GLY A 33 13.51 9.00 0.29
CA GLY A 33 13.84 9.93 -0.78
C GLY A 33 13.05 11.25 -0.70
N LEU A 34 11.77 11.21 -0.31
CA LEU A 34 10.96 12.41 -0.09
C LEU A 34 11.50 13.27 1.06
N LYS A 35 11.95 12.64 2.15
CA LYS A 35 12.58 13.32 3.30
C LYS A 35 13.93 13.93 2.91
N GLU A 36 14.78 13.16 2.22
CA GLU A 36 16.10 13.59 1.77
C GLU A 36 16.04 14.75 0.77
N ALA A 37 15.02 14.76 -0.10
CA ALA A 37 14.76 15.86 -1.02
C ALA A 37 14.23 17.13 -0.34
N GLY A 38 13.96 17.10 0.97
CA GLY A 38 13.47 18.26 1.72
C GLY A 38 12.05 18.68 1.33
N ILE A 39 11.23 17.76 0.82
CA ILE A 39 9.83 18.07 0.46
C ILE A 39 9.05 18.37 1.74
N THR A 40 8.53 19.58 1.84
CA THR A 40 7.73 20.06 2.99
C THR A 40 6.25 20.12 2.66
N GLY A 41 5.40 20.19 3.68
CA GLY A 41 3.94 20.28 3.51
C GLY A 41 3.25 18.94 3.20
N LEU A 42 3.98 17.83 3.31
CA LEU A 42 3.41 16.49 3.29
C LEU A 42 2.84 16.14 4.66
N GLU A 43 1.60 15.67 4.70
CA GLU A 43 0.93 15.19 5.91
C GLU A 43 0.84 13.66 5.86
N PRO A 44 1.64 12.94 6.68
CA PRO A 44 1.58 11.48 6.72
C PRO A 44 0.26 10.99 7.29
N ARG A 45 -0.34 10.00 6.64
CA ARG A 45 -1.55 9.31 7.09
C ARG A 45 -1.42 7.81 6.86
N ASP A 46 -1.91 7.03 7.80
CA ASP A 46 -2.00 5.59 7.60
C ASP A 46 -3.12 5.26 6.60
N ALA A 47 -2.81 4.43 5.61
CA ALA A 47 -3.81 3.92 4.68
C ALA A 47 -4.74 2.94 5.43
N PRO A 48 -6.07 3.17 5.44
CA PRO A 48 -6.99 2.27 6.11
C PRO A 48 -7.12 0.95 5.35
N GLY A 49 -7.53 -0.11 6.06
CA GLY A 49 -8.01 -1.32 5.41
C GLY A 49 -9.25 -1.04 4.56
N ILE A 50 -9.41 -1.79 3.47
CA ILE A 50 -10.54 -1.63 2.56
C ILE A 50 -11.70 -2.55 2.95
N ASP A 51 -12.93 -2.04 2.86
CA ASP A 51 -14.14 -2.85 2.91
C ASP A 51 -14.24 -3.70 1.62
N PRO A 52 -14.36 -5.04 1.70
CA PRO A 52 -14.54 -5.88 0.52
C PRO A 52 -15.66 -5.42 -0.43
N ALA A 53 -16.74 -4.81 0.10
CA ALA A 53 -17.82 -4.28 -0.73
C ALA A 53 -17.35 -3.18 -1.70
N LEU A 54 -16.29 -2.43 -1.34
CA LEU A 54 -15.68 -1.43 -2.23
C LEU A 54 -14.83 -2.08 -3.34
N LEU A 55 -14.23 -3.24 -3.09
CA LEU A 55 -13.50 -3.99 -4.12
C LEU A 55 -14.46 -4.54 -5.17
N GLU A 56 -15.65 -4.97 -4.74
CA GLU A 56 -16.69 -5.53 -5.62
C GLU A 56 -17.32 -4.50 -6.58
N LEU A 57 -17.13 -3.20 -6.34
CA LEU A 57 -17.53 -2.16 -7.29
C LEU A 57 -16.75 -2.23 -8.62
N VAL A 58 -15.58 -2.87 -8.61
CA VAL A 58 -14.66 -2.96 -9.77
C VAL A 58 -14.36 -4.42 -10.15
N HIS A 59 -14.41 -5.34 -9.18
CA HIS A 59 -14.02 -6.74 -9.36
C HIS A 59 -15.22 -7.68 -9.15
N PRO A 60 -15.30 -8.82 -9.86
CA PRO A 60 -16.29 -9.84 -9.55
C PRO A 60 -16.12 -10.36 -8.12
N ALA A 61 -17.22 -10.57 -7.39
CA ALA A 61 -17.20 -11.07 -6.01
C ALA A 61 -16.35 -12.35 -5.85
N ALA A 62 -16.46 -13.30 -6.80
CA ALA A 62 -15.68 -14.53 -6.77
C ALA A 62 -14.15 -14.31 -6.78
N LEU A 63 -13.66 -13.24 -7.40
CA LEU A 63 -12.24 -12.89 -7.37
C LEU A 63 -11.85 -12.29 -6.01
N VAL A 64 -12.69 -11.44 -5.44
CA VAL A 64 -12.49 -10.83 -4.13
C VAL A 64 -12.42 -11.91 -3.05
N ASP A 65 -13.38 -12.83 -3.05
CA ASP A 65 -13.41 -13.99 -2.14
C ASP A 65 -12.15 -14.86 -2.26
N HIS A 66 -11.71 -15.12 -3.49
CA HIS A 66 -10.52 -15.95 -3.73
C HIS A 66 -9.25 -15.32 -3.15
N VAL A 67 -9.08 -14.00 -3.28
CA VAL A 67 -7.90 -13.28 -2.78
C VAL A 67 -7.93 -13.12 -1.26
N LEU A 68 -9.11 -12.95 -0.66
CA LEU A 68 -9.28 -12.78 0.79
C LEU A 68 -9.35 -14.10 1.56
N ALA A 69 -9.42 -15.24 0.86
CA ALA A 69 -9.39 -16.55 1.50
C ALA A 69 -8.09 -16.71 2.33
N PRO A 70 -8.17 -17.27 3.54
CA PRO A 70 -7.00 -17.52 4.36
C PRO A 70 -6.02 -18.46 3.63
N MET A 71 -4.72 -18.16 3.78
CA MET A 71 -3.61 -18.96 3.22
C MET A 71 -3.36 -20.25 3.98
#